data_AF-A0A3D1RJQ7-F1
#
_entry.id   AF-A0A3D1RJQ7-F1
#
_cell.length_a   1.000
_cell.length_b   1.000
_cell.length_c   1.000
_cell.angle_alpha   90.00
_cell.angle_beta   90.00
_cell.angle_gamma   90.00
#
_symmetry.space_group_name_H-M   'P 1'
#
loop_
_entity.id
_entity.type
_entity.pdbx_description
1 polymer ?
#
loop_
_entity_poly.entity_id
_entity_poly.type
_entity_poly.pdbx_seq_one_letter_code
_entity_poly.pdbx_strand_id
1 'polypeptide(L)' 'MYKAVQRVRMSAKDAHYGGGLVDGAHMIHLFGDVATELMVASDGDEGLFRTYEHVDFLAPVFSGD' A
#
# COMPACT_ATOMS: atom_id res chain seq x y z
N MET A 1 6.06 18.56 9.91
CA MET A 1 5.27 17.31 9.93
C MET A 1 5.91 16.37 8.91
N TYR A 2 6.29 15.17 9.32
CA TYR A 2 6.89 14.17 8.42
C TYR A 2 5.83 13.59 7.49
N LYS A 3 6.19 13.26 6.24
CA LYS A 3 5.30 12.64 5.26
C LYS A 3 6.00 11.41 4.68
N ALA A 4 5.51 10.23 5.02
CA ALA A 4 5.93 8.98 4.38
C ALA A 4 5.35 8.89 2.96
N VAL A 5 6.18 8.52 1.99
CA VAL A 5 5.77 8.33 0.59
C VAL A 5 6.53 7.15 0.00
N GLN A 6 5.81 6.09 -0.31
CA GLN A 6 6.33 5.01 -1.16
C GLN A 6 5.98 5.28 -2.63
N ARG A 7 6.98 5.12 -3.49
CA ARG A 7 6.82 5.20 -4.94
C ARG A 7 7.40 3.93 -5.56
N VAL A 8 6.53 3.12 -6.12
CA VAL A 8 6.84 1.80 -6.66
C VAL A 8 6.24 1.66 -8.05
N ARG A 9 6.70 0.65 -8.80
CA ARG A 9 6.12 0.21 -10.05
C ARG A 9 5.55 -1.19 -9.86
N MET A 10 4.33 -1.41 -10.30
CA MET A 10 3.66 -2.69 -10.40
C MET A 10 4.32 -3.51 -11.51
N SER A 11 4.93 -4.61 -11.14
CA SER A 11 5.51 -5.56 -12.08
C SER A 11 4.46 -6.60 -12.51
N ALA A 12 4.84 -7.46 -13.47
CA ALA A 12 3.98 -8.54 -13.92
C ALA A 12 3.63 -9.55 -12.79
N LYS A 13 4.46 -9.63 -11.74
CA LYS A 13 4.21 -10.52 -10.59
C LYS A 13 3.12 -10.01 -9.65
N ASP A 14 2.83 -8.71 -9.72
CA ASP A 14 1.88 -8.03 -8.86
C ASP A 14 0.46 -8.09 -9.45
N ALA A 15 0.33 -8.44 -10.73
CA ALA A 15 -0.95 -8.78 -11.35
C ALA A 15 -1.55 -10.02 -10.68
N HIS A 16 -2.82 -9.91 -10.28
CA HIS A 16 -3.55 -10.98 -9.60
C HIS A 16 -4.67 -11.55 -10.47
N TYR A 17 -5.40 -10.68 -11.17
CA TYR A 17 -6.51 -11.05 -12.03
C TYR A 17 -6.13 -11.00 -13.52
N GLY A 18 -7.00 -11.58 -14.35
CA GLY A 18 -6.83 -11.57 -15.80
C GLY A 18 -6.71 -10.16 -16.37
N GLY A 19 -5.93 -10.01 -17.44
CA GLY A 19 -5.69 -8.71 -18.08
C GLY A 19 -4.66 -7.82 -17.36
N GLY A 20 -3.90 -8.36 -16.40
CA GLY A 20 -2.85 -7.62 -15.69
C GLY A 20 -3.38 -6.78 -14.53
N LEU A 21 -4.62 -7.00 -14.09
CA LEU A 21 -5.23 -6.24 -13.00
C LEU A 21 -4.62 -6.66 -11.65
N VAL A 22 -4.14 -5.67 -10.91
CA VAL A 22 -3.63 -5.81 -9.54
C VAL A 22 -4.82 -5.79 -8.59
N ASP A 23 -4.79 -6.65 -7.57
CA ASP A 23 -5.85 -6.67 -6.56
C ASP A 23 -5.75 -5.48 -5.59
N GLY A 24 -6.85 -5.17 -4.90
CA GLY A 24 -6.85 -4.13 -3.87
C GLY A 24 -6.00 -4.48 -2.65
N ALA A 25 -5.79 -5.78 -2.37
CA ALA A 25 -5.02 -6.23 -1.21
C ALA A 25 -3.53 -5.83 -1.32
N HIS A 26 -2.98 -5.79 -2.53
CA HIS A 26 -1.64 -5.27 -2.80
C HIS A 26 -1.51 -3.81 -2.38
N MET A 27 -2.54 -2.98 -2.61
CA MET A 27 -2.53 -1.59 -2.16
C MET A 27 -2.62 -1.49 -0.63
N ILE A 28 -3.43 -2.35 0.01
CA ILE A 28 -3.51 -2.42 1.48
C ILE A 28 -2.15 -2.80 2.10
N HIS A 29 -1.40 -3.70 1.45
CA HIS A 29 -0.06 -4.06 1.88
C HIS A 29 0.88 -2.85 1.88
N LEU A 30 0.92 -2.08 0.78
CA LEU A 30 1.72 -0.86 0.67
C LEU A 30 1.30 0.22 1.70
N PHE A 31 0.00 0.35 1.98
CA PHE A 31 -0.49 1.26 3.02
C PHE A 31 -0.01 0.85 4.42
N GLY A 32 0.12 -0.46 4.68
CA GLY A 32 0.73 -0.98 5.90
C GLY A 32 2.16 -0.49 6.07
N ASP A 33 3.00 -0.65 5.03
CA ASP A 33 4.40 -0.24 5.10
C ASP A 33 4.56 1.29 5.23
N VAL A 34 3.69 2.08 4.60
CA VAL A 34 3.64 3.54 4.79
C VAL A 34 3.31 3.89 6.24
N ALA A 35 2.36 3.19 6.86
CA ALA A 35 2.03 3.41 8.27
C ALA A 35 3.18 3.02 9.19
N THR A 36 3.85 1.89 8.95
CA THR A 36 5.04 1.48 9.71
C THR A 36 6.14 2.54 9.63
N GLU A 37 6.43 3.10 8.45
CA GLU A 37 7.40 4.20 8.30
C GLU A 37 7.00 5.43 9.13
N LEU A 38 5.71 5.79 9.14
CA LEU A 38 5.21 6.90 9.96
C LEU A 38 5.36 6.63 11.47
N MET A 39 5.08 5.41 11.92
CA MET A 39 5.22 5.02 13.34
C MET A 39 6.69 5.07 13.77
N VAL A 40 7.59 4.47 12.99
CA VAL A 40 9.04 4.50 13.28
C VAL A 40 9.55 5.94 13.36
N ALA A 41 9.11 6.80 12.44
CA ALA A 41 9.50 8.22 12.47
C ALA A 41 8.88 9.00 13.65
N SER A 42 7.75 8.55 14.18
CA SER A 42 7.00 9.24 15.24
C SER A 42 7.47 8.85 16.64
N ASP A 43 7.65 7.55 16.92
CA ASP A 43 7.97 7.04 18.26
C ASP A 43 9.06 5.96 18.30
N GLY A 44 9.63 5.60 17.14
CA GLY A 44 10.75 4.65 17.05
C GLY A 44 10.34 3.18 17.05
N ASP A 45 9.04 2.86 16.93
CA ASP A 45 8.51 1.50 16.87
C ASP A 45 7.75 1.26 15.54
N GLU A 46 7.65 0.00 15.12
CA GLU A 46 6.93 -0.37 13.88
C GLU A 46 5.41 -0.29 14.03
N GLY A 47 4.91 -0.38 15.27
CA GLY A 47 3.49 -0.42 15.59
C GLY A 47 2.79 -1.69 15.12
N LEU A 48 1.53 -1.85 15.53
CA LEU A 48 0.64 -2.91 15.02
C LEU A 48 -0.61 -2.29 14.43
N PHE A 49 -0.88 -2.61 13.16
CA PHE A 49 -2.03 -2.09 12.45
C PHE A 49 -3.33 -2.67 13.03
N ARG A 50 -4.21 -1.81 13.57
CA ARG A 50 -5.44 -2.25 14.24
C ARG A 50 -6.58 -2.52 13.27
N THR A 51 -6.94 -1.52 12.48
CA THR A 51 -8.06 -1.58 11.53
C THR A 51 -7.99 -0.39 10.58
N TYR A 52 -8.60 -0.53 9.41
CA TYR A 52 -9.07 0.60 8.62
C TYR A 52 -10.49 0.93 9.03
N GLU A 53 -10.86 2.22 9.05
CA GLU A 53 -12.27 2.63 9.15
C GLU A 53 -12.98 2.45 7.80
N HIS A 54 -12.31 2.88 6.73
CA HIS A 54 -12.80 2.76 5.36
C HIS A 54 -11.64 2.72 4.36
N VAL A 55 -11.83 2.04 3.22
CA VAL A 55 -10.92 2.08 2.08
C VAL A 55 -11.73 2.10 0.79
N ASP A 56 -11.45 3.08 -0.05
CA ASP A 56 -12.04 3.24 -1.38
C ASP A 56 -11.01 2.98 -2.48
N PHE A 57 -11.28 2.00 -3.34
CA PHE A 57 -10.51 1.78 -4.56
C PHE A 57 -11.15 2.58 -5.70
N LEU A 58 -10.66 3.81 -5.90
CA LEU A 58 -11.26 4.78 -6.83
C LEU A 58 -10.93 4.53 -8.31
N ALA A 59 -9.86 3.77 -8.58
CA ALA A 59 -9.42 3.43 -9.93
C ALA A 59 -8.72 2.06 -9.92
N PRO A 60 -8.78 1.30 -11.03
CA PRO A 60 -8.00 0.08 -11.18
C PRO A 60 -6.51 0.38 -11.30
N VAL A 61 -5.69 -0.55 -10.83
CA VAL A 61 -4.23 -0.54 -10.98
C VAL A 61 -3.83 -1.77 -11.78
N PHE A 62 -2.90 -1.60 -12.73
CA PHE A 62 -2.45 -2.66 -13.61
C PHE A 62 -0.94 -2.88 -13.49
N SER A 63 -0.48 -4.06 -13.86
CA SER A 63 0.94 -4.30 -14.08
C SER A 63 1.48 -3.30 -15.12
N GLY A 64 2.57 -2.63 -14.79
CA GLY A 64 3.19 -1.62 -15.65
C GLY A 64 3.10 -0.22 -15.07
N ASP A 65 2.02 0.09 -14.32
CA ASP A 65 1.87 1.32 -13.53
C ASP A 65 3.04 1.49 -12.55
#